data_AF-A0A8E3B6Z0-F1
#
_entry.id   AF-A0A8E3B6Z0-F1
#
_cell.length_a   1.000
_cell.length_b   1.000
_cell.length_c   1.000
_cell.angle_alpha   90.00
_cell.angle_beta   90.00
_cell.angle_gamma   90.00
#
_symmetry.space_group_name_H-M   'P 1'
#
loop_
_entity.id
_entity.type
_entity.pdbx_description
1 polymer ?
#
loop_
_entity_poly.entity_id
_entity_poly.type
_entity_poly.pdbx_seq_one_letter_code
_entity_poly.pdbx_strand_id
1 'polypeptide(L)'
;MSDPEPPSFHIRFFPGLKEKLEGVRGSRSLNREINERLQRSFEADVLAKLAETIRPILGQMSEAERSDLTEAITSVVRDLAKTPRKRQPRK
;
A
#
# COMPACT_ATOMS: atom_id res chain seq x y z
N MET A 1 9.68 7.31 31.17
CA MET A 1 8.80 8.38 30.65
C MET A 1 7.66 7.68 29.96
N SER A 2 6.41 7.96 30.34
CA SER A 2 5.24 7.34 29.71
C SER A 2 5.15 7.76 28.25
N ASP A 3 4.88 6.84 27.34
CA ASP A 3 4.68 7.17 25.94
C ASP A 3 3.50 8.14 25.79
N PRO A 4 3.61 9.15 24.90
CA PRO A 4 2.53 10.09 24.68
C PRO A 4 1.29 9.37 24.15
N GLU A 5 0.12 9.74 24.68
CA GLU A 5 -1.15 9.16 24.25
C GLU A 5 -1.40 9.46 22.77
N PRO A 6 -1.88 8.48 21.96
CA PRO A 6 -2.13 8.71 20.55
C PRO A 6 -3.19 9.80 20.34
N PRO A 7 -2.98 10.73 19.39
CA PRO A 7 -3.97 11.78 19.09
C PRO A 7 -5.28 11.14 18.61
N SER A 8 -6.40 11.62 19.15
CA SER A 8 -7.74 11.17 18.77
C SER A 8 -8.65 12.35 18.48
N PHE A 9 -9.56 12.18 17.51
CA PHE A 9 -10.54 13.20 17.13
C PHE A 9 -11.82 12.55 16.60
N HIS A 10 -12.91 13.30 16.65
CA HIS A 10 -14.22 12.85 16.16
C HIS A 10 -14.45 13.35 14.73
N ILE A 11 -14.75 12.42 13.82
CA ILE A 11 -15.04 12.73 12.42
C ILE A 11 -16.54 12.54 12.17
N ARG A 12 -17.17 13.53 11.53
CA ARG A 12 -18.51 13.36 10.96
C ARG A 12 -18.38 12.79 9.55
N PHE A 13 -18.94 11.61 9.32
CA PHE A 13 -18.95 11.00 7.99
C PHE A 13 -20.13 11.52 7.16
N PHE A 14 -19.91 11.61 5.85
CA PHE A 14 -21.01 11.78 4.90
C PHE A 14 -21.95 10.55 4.94
N PRO A 15 -23.24 10.73 4.62
CA PRO A 15 -24.20 9.63 4.58
C PRO A 15 -23.72 8.47 3.71
N GLY A 16 -23.88 7.23 4.19
CA GLY A 16 -23.49 6.01 3.47
C GLY A 16 -21.99 5.69 3.44
N LEU A 17 -21.10 6.61 3.85
CA LEU A 17 -19.65 6.33 3.87
C LEU A 17 -19.29 5.24 4.88
N LYS A 18 -19.93 5.27 6.06
CA LYS A 18 -19.70 4.24 7.10
C LYS A 18 -20.04 2.84 6.58
N GLU A 19 -21.17 2.68 5.90
CA GLU A 19 -21.59 1.39 5.33
C GLU A 19 -20.62 0.90 4.26
N LYS A 20 -20.14 1.79 3.39
CA LYS A 20 -19.11 1.46 2.40
C LYS A 20 -17.83 0.97 3.07
N LEU A 21 -17.38 1.63 4.14
CA LEU A 21 -16.18 1.22 4.89
C LEU A 21 -16.37 -0.13 5.61
N GLU A 22 -17.55 -0.36 6.20
CA GLU A 22 -17.90 -1.64 6.81
C GLU A 22 -17.91 -2.78 5.77
N GLY A 23 -18.39 -2.52 4.55
CA GLY A 23 -18.41 -3.51 3.47
C GLY A 23 -17.02 -3.92 2.95
N VAL A 24 -16.02 -3.04 3.07
CA VAL A 24 -14.68 -3.27 2.51
C VAL A 24 -13.60 -3.62 3.55
N ARG A 25 -13.84 -3.41 4.85
CA ARG A 25 -12.82 -3.63 5.90
C ARG A 25 -12.43 -5.11 6.09
N GLY A 26 -13.28 -6.04 5.65
CA GLY A 26 -13.10 -7.47 5.88
C GLY A 26 -12.95 -7.80 7.37
N SER A 27 -11.83 -8.41 7.77
CA SER A 27 -11.56 -8.78 9.17
C SER A 27 -10.94 -7.66 10.00
N ARG A 28 -10.67 -6.48 9.44
CA ARG A 28 -10.05 -5.35 10.16
C ARG A 28 -11.09 -4.62 11.02
N SER A 29 -10.63 -3.92 12.06
CA SER A 29 -11.45 -2.92 12.74
C SER A 29 -11.67 -1.71 11.82
N LEU A 30 -12.78 -1.00 12.00
CA LEU A 30 -13.10 0.19 11.19
C LEU A 30 -12.01 1.26 11.31
N ASN A 31 -11.54 1.53 12.54
CA ASN A 31 -10.45 2.49 12.78
C ASN A 31 -9.16 2.09 12.07
N ARG A 32 -8.81 0.79 12.05
CA ARG A 32 -7.62 0.32 11.35
C ARG A 32 -7.74 0.52 9.85
N GLU A 33 -8.89 0.22 9.27
CA GLU A 33 -9.12 0.44 7.83
C GLU A 33 -9.07 1.93 7.46
N ILE A 34 -9.64 2.81 8.29
CA ILE A 34 -9.58 4.26 8.10
C ILE A 34 -8.13 4.75 8.15
N ASN A 35 -7.37 4.36 9.18
CA ASN A 35 -5.98 4.77 9.33
C ASN A 35 -5.11 4.25 8.17
N GLU A 36 -5.27 2.98 7.76
CA GLU A 36 -4.53 2.44 6.62
C GLU A 36 -4.86 3.17 5.31
N ARG A 37 -6.12 3.56 5.09
CA ARG A 37 -6.50 4.34 3.90
C ARG A 37 -5.98 5.77 3.93
N LEU A 38 -6.06 6.43 5.07
CA LEU A 38 -5.50 7.77 5.25
C LEU A 38 -4.00 7.75 5.03
N GLN A 39 -3.29 6.78 5.60
CA GLN A 39 -1.86 6.59 5.38
C GLN A 39 -1.53 6.47 3.88
N ARG A 40 -2.25 5.60 3.15
CA ARG A 40 -2.07 5.47 1.69
C ARG A 40 -2.38 6.76 0.91
N SER A 41 -3.29 7.61 1.41
CA SER A 41 -3.60 8.89 0.77
C SER A 41 -2.53 9.97 1.01
N PHE A 42 -1.71 9.80 2.05
CA PHE A 42 -0.58 10.69 2.37
C PHE A 42 0.77 10.15 1.87
N GLU A 43 0.86 8.86 1.53
CA GLU A 43 2.01 8.31 0.84
C GLU A 43 2.12 9.00 -0.53
N ALA A 44 3.11 9.88 -0.67
CA ALA A 44 3.48 10.49 -1.94
C ALA A 44 3.52 9.40 -3.02
N ASP A 45 2.98 9.68 -4.20
CA ASP A 45 2.81 8.69 -5.27
C ASP A 45 4.09 7.85 -5.42
N VAL A 46 4.06 6.69 -4.78
CA VAL A 46 5.26 5.85 -4.60
C VAL A 46 5.75 5.43 -5.98
N LEU A 47 4.83 5.31 -6.94
CA LEU A 47 5.12 5.03 -8.34
C LEU A 47 5.82 6.21 -9.00
N ALA A 48 5.40 7.46 -8.74
CA ALA A 48 6.10 8.64 -9.23
C ALA A 48 7.52 8.75 -8.64
N LYS A 49 7.69 8.52 -7.34
CA LYS A 49 9.02 8.56 -6.69
C LYS A 49 9.92 7.42 -7.18
N LEU A 50 9.36 6.24 -7.39
CA LEU A 50 10.06 5.09 -7.96
C LEU A 50 10.47 5.38 -9.41
N ALA A 51 9.57 5.93 -10.23
CA ALA A 51 9.85 6.32 -11.60
C ALA A 51 11.00 7.33 -11.66
N GLU A 52 10.96 8.39 -10.85
CA GLU A 52 12.04 9.38 -10.77
C GLU A 52 13.39 8.76 -10.34
N THR A 53 13.36 7.79 -9.43
CA THR A 53 14.59 7.13 -8.95
C THR A 53 15.21 6.22 -10.01
N ILE A 54 14.40 5.52 -10.81
CA ILE A 54 14.88 4.54 -11.80
C ILE A 54 15.17 5.19 -13.16
N ARG A 55 14.58 6.36 -13.45
CA ARG A 55 14.75 7.12 -14.70
C ARG A 55 16.20 7.30 -15.17
N PRO A 56 17.18 7.66 -14.31
CA PRO A 56 18.57 7.83 -14.75
C PRO A 56 19.20 6.50 -15.19
N ILE A 57 18.85 5.41 -14.50
CA ILE A 57 19.34 4.06 -14.79
C ILE A 57 18.78 3.59 -16.14
N LEU A 58 17.48 3.75 -16.37
CA LEU A 58 16.86 3.41 -17.66
C LEU A 58 17.46 4.21 -18.81
N GLY A 59 17.82 5.47 -18.59
CA GLY A 59 18.46 6.33 -19.58
C GLY A 59 19.81 5.79 -20.09
N GLN A 60 20.50 4.97 -19.29
CA GLN A 60 21.79 4.36 -19.65
C GLN A 60 21.65 2.98 -20.32
N MET A 61 20.46 2.40 -20.30
CA MET A 61 20.19 1.07 -20.85
C MET A 61 19.72 1.15 -22.31
N SER A 62 20.15 0.17 -23.11
CA SER A 62 19.60 -0.11 -24.43
C SER A 62 18.17 -0.64 -24.35
N GLU A 63 17.47 -0.63 -25.48
CA GLU A 63 16.08 -1.10 -25.55
C GLU A 63 15.94 -2.58 -25.19
N ALA A 64 16.93 -3.41 -25.57
CA ALA A 64 16.99 -4.82 -25.19
C ALA A 64 17.11 -5.00 -23.67
N GLU A 65 18.06 -4.29 -23.04
CA GLU A 65 18.27 -4.36 -21.59
C GLU A 65 17.05 -3.88 -20.79
N ARG A 66 16.34 -2.85 -21.30
CA ARG A 66 15.08 -2.38 -20.68
C ARG A 66 13.98 -3.43 -20.76
N SER A 67 13.89 -4.17 -21.87
CA SER A 67 12.94 -5.27 -22.02
C SER A 67 13.22 -6.37 -21.01
N ASP A 68 14.48 -6.83 -20.91
CA ASP A 68 14.89 -7.88 -19.98
C ASP A 68 14.64 -7.49 -18.52
N LEU A 69 14.94 -6.24 -18.16
CA LEU A 69 14.66 -5.71 -16.82
C LEU A 69 13.16 -5.71 -16.50
N THR A 70 12.33 -5.32 -17.46
CA THR A 70 10.87 -5.30 -17.29
C THR A 70 10.31 -6.70 -17.08
N GLU A 71 10.83 -7.68 -17.83
CA GLU A 71 10.44 -9.08 -17.68
C GLU A 71 10.85 -9.64 -16.31
N ALA A 72 12.08 -9.36 -15.87
CA ALA A 72 12.58 -9.76 -14.56
C ALA A 72 11.75 -9.17 -13.41
N ILE A 73 11.47 -7.86 -13.45
CA ILE A 73 10.63 -7.19 -12.44
C ILE A 73 9.22 -7.79 -12.42
N THR A 74 8.63 -8.03 -13.60
CA THR A 74 7.29 -8.60 -13.72
C THR A 74 7.23 -10.00 -13.10
N SER A 75 8.27 -10.83 -13.30
CA SER A 75 8.35 -12.15 -12.68
C SER A 75 8.41 -12.06 -11.15
N VAL A 76 9.25 -11.17 -10.61
CA VAL A 76 9.39 -10.98 -9.16
C VAL A 76 8.07 -10.50 -8.55
N VAL A 77 7.42 -9.49 -9.14
CA VAL A 77 6.13 -8.98 -8.66
C VAL A 77 5.06 -10.07 -8.69
N ARG A 78 5.03 -10.88 -9.76
CA ARG A 78 4.11 -12.01 -9.89
C ARG A 78 4.32 -13.04 -8.79
N ASP A 79 5.55 -13.32 -8.40
CA ASP A 79 5.85 -14.29 -7.35
C ASP A 79 5.57 -13.74 -5.94
N LEU A 80 5.87 -12.47 -5.70
CA LEU A 80 5.49 -11.79 -4.45
C LEU A 80 3.97 -11.75 -4.26
N ALA A 81 3.21 -11.50 -5.33
CA ALA A 81 1.75 -11.49 -5.32
C ALA A 81 1.11 -12.85 -5.00
N LYS A 82 1.83 -13.97 -5.20
CA LYS A 82 1.34 -15.33 -4.90
C LYS A 82 1.46 -15.70 -3.41
N THR A 83 2.13 -14.91 -2.58
CA THR A 83 2.36 -15.28 -1.17
C THR A 83 1.04 -15.29 -0.38
N PRO A 84 0.55 -16.44 0.09
CA PRO A 84 -0.66 -16.50 0.89
C PRO A 84 -0.37 -15.96 2.29
N ARG A 85 -1.20 -15.00 2.72
CA ARG A 85 -1.18 -14.40 4.06
C ARG A 85 -1.30 -15.51 5.11
N LYS A 86 -0.20 -15.78 5.85
CA LYS A 86 -0.15 -16.74 6.96
C LYS A 86 -1.35 -16.51 7.88
N ARG A 87 -2.30 -17.45 7.91
CA ARG A 87 -3.37 -17.49 8.92
C ARG A 87 -2.71 -17.73 10.27
N GLN A 88 -2.72 -16.71 11.13
CA GLN A 88 -2.37 -16.88 12.55
C GLN A 88 -3.38 -17.86 13.19
N PRO A 89 -2.91 -18.85 13.97
CA PRO A 89 -3.81 -19.72 14.70
C PRO A 89 -4.46 -18.92 15.84
N ARG A 90 -5.79 -18.94 15.89
CA ARG A 90 -6.56 -18.46 17.05
C ARG A 90 -6.18 -19.32 18.26
N LYS A 91 -5.68 -18.68 19.32
CA LYS A 91 -5.76 -19.19 20.69
C LYS A 91 -6.93 -18.51 21.38
#